data_AF-C6J4K1-F1
#
_entry.id   AF-C6J4K1-F1
#
_cell.length_a   1.000
_cell.length_b   1.000
_cell.length_c   1.000
_cell.angle_alpha   90.00
_cell.angle_beta   90.00
_cell.angle_gamma   90.00
#
_symmetry.space_group_name_H-M   'P 1'
#
loop_
_entity.id
_entity.type
_entity.pdbx_description
1 polymer ?
#
loop_
_entity_poly.entity_id
_entity_poly.type
_entity_poly.pdbx_seq_one_letter_code
_entity_poly.pdbx_strand_id
1 'polypeptide(L)'
;MLLVDFHVGRKGRMTMGMPFMAARPGEVYESKVWPGLKLEYGERHLLLEAPEEMDGLSSAVYGGGSGRLRRMVNIYVDRQYRCDDPARDIAELLEQWGYPAEGTAGLLTAVPMRYAAVAEERGEDFAVFCCATAGASNAARAGVRRTTFPASWTPGTINVLLAVDGRLTPAAMVNAVMTATEAKTAALGDLGVQD
;
A
#
# COMPACT_ATOMS: atom_id res chain seq x y z
N MET A 1 -4.38 -1.81 -1.22
CA MET A 1 -3.93 -2.96 -2.04
C MET A 1 -3.76 -4.14 -1.12
N LEU A 2 -4.32 -5.29 -1.46
CA LEU A 2 -4.29 -6.52 -0.67
C LEU A 2 -3.75 -7.68 -1.51
N LEU A 3 -2.91 -8.54 -0.92
CA LEU A 3 -2.26 -9.67 -1.59
C LEU A 3 -2.16 -10.87 -0.60
N VAL A 4 -2.46 -12.10 -1.05
CA VAL A 4 -2.78 -13.27 -0.20
C VAL A 4 -2.20 -14.62 -0.68
N ASP A 5 -1.63 -15.44 0.21
CA ASP A 5 -0.92 -16.70 -0.12
C ASP A 5 -0.99 -17.81 0.95
N PHE A 6 -0.45 -18.99 0.63
CA PHE A 6 -0.49 -20.23 1.38
C PHE A 6 0.78 -20.48 2.21
N HIS A 7 0.77 -20.14 3.50
CA HIS A 7 1.72 -20.72 4.45
C HIS A 7 1.16 -20.83 5.88
N VAL A 8 1.69 -21.79 6.65
CA VAL A 8 1.30 -22.03 8.06
C VAL A 8 2.41 -21.50 8.97
N GLY A 9 2.06 -20.65 9.95
CA GLY A 9 3.01 -19.88 10.76
C GLY A 9 3.28 -20.40 12.19
N ARG A 10 4.30 -19.81 12.84
CA ARG A 10 4.66 -19.94 14.28
C ARG A 10 4.56 -18.56 14.97
N LYS A 11 4.31 -18.52 16.29
CA LYS A 11 4.01 -17.31 17.12
C LYS A 11 4.99 -16.12 17.03
N GLY A 12 4.45 -14.90 17.07
CA GLY A 12 5.18 -13.62 17.19
C GLY A 12 4.39 -12.51 17.93
N ARG A 13 5.02 -11.37 18.21
CA ARG A 13 4.45 -10.17 18.89
C ARG A 13 4.25 -9.05 17.86
N MET A 14 3.18 -8.25 17.96
CA MET A 14 2.93 -7.11 17.07
C MET A 14 4.12 -6.13 17.11
N THR A 15 4.62 -5.72 15.94
CA THR A 15 5.65 -4.68 15.83
C THR A 15 5.17 -3.55 14.91
N MET A 16 5.47 -2.30 15.27
CA MET A 16 5.15 -1.11 14.48
C MET A 16 6.37 -0.18 14.44
N GLY A 17 6.65 0.42 13.29
CA GLY A 17 7.73 1.39 13.14
C GLY A 17 7.74 2.10 11.78
N MET A 18 8.64 3.07 11.63
CA MET A 18 8.85 3.79 10.37
C MET A 18 10.26 3.46 9.85
N PRO A 19 10.44 2.32 9.15
CA PRO A 19 11.76 1.77 8.89
C PRO A 19 12.66 2.67 8.02
N PHE A 20 12.07 3.57 7.23
CA PHE A 20 12.80 4.37 6.25
C PHE A 20 13.05 5.82 6.64
N MET A 21 12.74 6.23 7.88
CA MET A 21 12.88 7.63 8.32
C MET A 21 14.31 8.16 8.21
N ALA A 22 15.30 7.32 8.45
CA ALA A 22 16.73 7.63 8.33
C ALA A 22 17.44 6.81 7.24
N ALA A 23 16.68 6.01 6.48
CA ALA A 23 17.20 5.12 5.45
C ALA A 23 17.48 5.86 4.15
N ARG A 24 18.26 5.23 3.28
CA ARG A 24 18.48 5.70 1.90
C ARG A 24 17.77 4.79 0.89
N PRO A 25 17.47 5.31 -0.32
CA PRO A 25 17.07 4.44 -1.43
C PRO A 25 18.04 3.28 -1.63
N GLY A 26 17.50 2.09 -1.91
CA GLY A 26 18.19 0.80 -1.99
C GLY A 26 18.10 -0.03 -0.70
N GLU A 27 17.61 0.53 0.41
CA GLU A 27 17.39 -0.24 1.63
C GLU A 27 16.13 -1.11 1.54
N VAL A 28 16.21 -2.29 2.15
CA VAL A 28 15.15 -3.30 2.14
C VAL A 28 14.74 -3.62 3.57
N TYR A 29 13.44 -3.50 3.85
CA TYR A 29 12.83 -4.05 5.06
C TYR A 29 12.33 -5.46 4.77
N GLU A 30 12.89 -6.46 5.45
CA GLU A 30 12.37 -7.83 5.42
C GLU A 30 11.33 -8.02 6.52
N SER A 31 10.18 -8.62 6.19
CA SER A 31 9.16 -8.89 7.19
C SER A 31 9.69 -9.84 8.26
N LYS A 32 9.47 -9.50 9.54
CA LYS A 32 9.88 -10.35 10.66
C LYS A 32 8.91 -11.51 10.87
N VAL A 33 7.68 -11.35 10.38
CA VAL A 33 6.64 -12.36 10.53
C VAL A 33 6.54 -13.24 9.30
N TRP A 34 6.85 -12.75 8.10
CA TRP A 34 6.71 -13.48 6.84
C TRP A 34 8.04 -13.58 6.08
N PRO A 35 8.74 -14.73 6.19
CA PRO A 35 9.98 -14.94 5.48
C PRO A 35 9.83 -14.75 3.96
N GLY A 36 10.69 -13.92 3.37
CA GLY A 36 10.70 -13.67 1.93
C GLY A 36 9.82 -12.51 1.46
N LEU A 37 8.91 -11.99 2.29
CA LEU A 37 8.19 -10.74 2.00
C LEU A 37 9.13 -9.54 2.25
N LYS A 38 9.33 -8.72 1.22
CA LYS A 38 10.28 -7.60 1.25
C LYS A 38 9.62 -6.30 0.86
N LEU A 39 9.92 -5.23 1.60
CA LEU A 39 9.57 -3.87 1.26
C LEU A 39 10.85 -3.11 0.92
N GLU A 40 11.10 -2.88 -0.36
CA GLU A 40 12.24 -2.11 -0.86
C GLU A 40 11.89 -0.62 -0.93
N TYR A 41 12.79 0.22 -0.41
CA TYR A 41 12.72 1.66 -0.57
C TYR A 41 13.54 2.09 -1.79
N GLY A 42 12.86 2.42 -2.89
CA GLY A 42 13.47 2.99 -4.09
C GLY A 42 13.55 4.52 -4.04
N GLU A 43 14.13 5.13 -5.08
CA GLU A 43 14.29 6.60 -5.12
C GLU A 43 12.96 7.34 -5.05
N ARG A 44 11.93 6.80 -5.71
CA ARG A 44 10.61 7.41 -5.84
C ARG A 44 9.47 6.47 -5.47
N HIS A 45 9.75 5.32 -4.87
CA HIS A 45 8.70 4.33 -4.61
C HIS A 45 9.02 3.42 -3.44
N LEU A 46 7.99 2.74 -2.96
CA LEU A 46 8.12 1.53 -2.16
C LEU A 46 7.67 0.36 -3.03
N LEU A 47 8.48 -0.70 -3.09
CA LEU A 47 8.11 -1.96 -3.72
C LEU A 47 7.93 -3.01 -2.62
N LEU A 48 6.70 -3.44 -2.39
CA LEU A 48 6.40 -4.63 -1.61
C LEU A 48 6.40 -5.83 -2.57
N GLU A 49 7.37 -6.72 -2.43
CA GLU A 49 7.49 -7.94 -3.23
C GLU A 49 7.28 -9.17 -2.36
N ALA A 50 6.32 -9.98 -2.77
CA ALA A 50 6.03 -11.29 -2.19
C ALA A 50 7.05 -12.35 -2.63
N PRO A 51 7.25 -13.41 -1.83
CA PRO A 51 8.10 -14.53 -2.22
C PRO A 51 7.58 -15.26 -3.47
N GLU A 52 6.27 -15.30 -3.68
CA GLU A 52 5.61 -16.02 -4.78
C GLU A 52 4.37 -15.31 -5.38
N GLU A 53 3.78 -15.95 -6.39
CA GLU A 53 2.49 -15.66 -7.05
C GLU A 53 1.30 -15.68 -6.07
N MET A 54 0.62 -14.57 -5.79
CA MET A 54 -0.45 -14.49 -4.79
C MET A 54 -1.77 -13.97 -5.36
N ASP A 55 -2.88 -14.24 -4.67
CA ASP A 55 -4.17 -13.65 -5.04
C ASP A 55 -4.24 -12.21 -4.53
N GLY A 56 -4.70 -11.30 -5.40
CA GLY A 56 -4.67 -9.86 -5.15
C GLY A 56 -6.04 -9.19 -5.34
N LEU A 57 -6.30 -8.16 -4.54
CA LEU A 57 -7.45 -7.26 -4.68
C LEU A 57 -7.01 -5.81 -4.45
N SER A 58 -7.29 -4.93 -5.42
CA SER A 58 -6.74 -3.58 -5.40
C SER A 58 -7.63 -2.51 -6.02
N SER A 59 -7.52 -1.29 -5.50
CA SER A 59 -8.01 -0.05 -6.11
C SER A 59 -6.89 0.73 -6.83
N ALA A 60 -5.79 0.06 -7.16
CA ALA A 60 -4.62 0.66 -7.80
C ALA A 60 -4.95 1.23 -9.19
N VAL A 61 -4.18 2.25 -9.58
CA VAL A 61 -4.32 2.90 -10.90
C VAL A 61 -3.82 1.96 -11.99
N TYR A 62 -2.71 1.28 -11.73
CA TYR A 62 -2.17 0.23 -12.59
C TYR A 62 -2.37 -1.14 -11.93
N GLY A 63 -2.77 -2.16 -12.70
CA GLY A 63 -2.97 -3.51 -12.17
C GLY A 63 -4.05 -3.61 -11.09
N GLY A 64 -5.02 -2.69 -11.09
CA GLY A 64 -6.16 -2.68 -10.17
C GLY A 64 -7.18 -3.79 -10.46
N GLY A 65 -8.13 -3.97 -9.53
CA GLY A 65 -9.12 -5.05 -9.59
C GLY A 65 -8.65 -6.30 -8.83
N SER A 66 -9.23 -7.45 -9.19
CA SER A 66 -8.83 -8.76 -8.69
C SER A 66 -7.91 -9.45 -9.69
N GLY A 67 -6.85 -10.10 -9.22
CA GLY A 67 -5.94 -10.82 -10.10
C GLY A 67 -4.81 -11.49 -9.34
N ARG A 68 -3.85 -12.04 -10.09
CA ARG A 68 -2.63 -12.62 -9.53
C ARG A 68 -1.58 -11.52 -9.44
N LEU A 69 -1.00 -11.35 -8.26
CA LEU A 69 -0.01 -10.32 -7.97
C LEU A 69 1.17 -10.94 -7.21
N ARG A 70 2.37 -10.45 -7.52
CA ARG A 70 3.59 -10.67 -6.74
C ARG A 70 4.10 -9.37 -6.13
N ARG A 71 3.82 -8.25 -6.80
CA ARG A 71 4.42 -6.95 -6.51
C ARG A 71 3.38 -5.87 -6.34
N MET A 72 3.67 -5.02 -5.38
CA MET A 72 2.86 -3.87 -5.05
C MET A 72 3.74 -2.65 -4.95
N VAL A 73 3.49 -1.64 -5.78
CA VAL A 73 4.31 -0.42 -5.82
C VAL A 73 3.49 0.78 -5.36
N ASN A 74 4.02 1.54 -4.41
CA ASN A 74 3.49 2.83 -4.02
C ASN A 74 4.46 3.91 -4.49
N ILE A 75 4.04 4.72 -5.47
CA ILE A 75 4.90 5.63 -6.23
C ILE A 75 4.68 7.05 -5.76
N TYR A 76 5.78 7.73 -5.43
CA TYR A 76 5.80 9.15 -5.15
C TYR A 76 5.70 9.97 -6.45
N VAL A 77 4.69 10.85 -6.46
CA VAL A 77 4.53 11.92 -7.44
C VAL A 77 4.49 13.25 -6.71
N ASP A 78 5.01 14.30 -7.33
CA ASP A 78 4.94 15.63 -6.75
C ASP A 78 3.49 16.15 -6.68
N ARG A 79 3.26 17.21 -5.91
CA ARG A 79 1.91 17.75 -5.68
C ARG A 79 1.32 18.43 -6.92
N GLN A 80 2.14 18.72 -7.92
CA GLN A 80 1.77 19.34 -9.19
C GLN A 80 1.67 18.31 -10.32
N TYR A 81 1.82 17.02 -10.00
CA TYR A 81 1.70 15.94 -10.97
C TYR A 81 0.38 16.02 -11.72
N ARG A 82 0.50 16.08 -13.06
CA ARG A 82 -0.60 16.11 -14.02
C ARG A 82 -0.24 15.15 -15.14
N CYS A 83 -0.98 14.06 -15.22
CA CYS A 83 -0.82 13.05 -16.26
C CYS A 83 -2.21 12.65 -16.76
N ASP A 84 -2.35 12.60 -18.09
CA ASP A 84 -3.60 12.23 -18.74
C ASP A 84 -3.80 10.70 -18.78
N ASP A 85 -2.68 9.94 -18.78
CA ASP A 85 -2.67 8.47 -18.76
C ASP A 85 -1.74 7.96 -17.64
N PRO A 86 -2.17 8.03 -16.37
CA PRO A 86 -1.34 7.64 -15.24
C PRO A 86 -1.04 6.12 -15.21
N ALA A 87 -1.86 5.29 -15.87
CA ALA A 87 -1.59 3.86 -15.98
C ALA A 87 -0.39 3.59 -16.90
N ARG A 88 -0.30 4.30 -18.04
CA ARG A 88 0.88 4.24 -18.92
C ARG A 88 2.13 4.77 -18.22
N ASP A 89 2.04 5.91 -17.54
CA ASP A 89 3.17 6.48 -16.79
C ASP A 89 3.73 5.50 -15.75
N ILE A 90 2.85 4.80 -15.02
CA ILE A 90 3.28 3.73 -14.10
C ILE A 90 3.96 2.59 -14.87
N ALA A 91 3.42 2.14 -16.00
CA ALA A 91 4.03 1.07 -16.79
C ALA A 91 5.46 1.43 -17.26
N GLU A 92 5.66 2.67 -17.72
CA GLU A 92 6.96 3.19 -18.13
C GLU A 92 7.94 3.27 -16.95
N LEU A 93 7.48 3.69 -15.76
CA LEU A 93 8.30 3.68 -14.55
C LEU A 93 8.71 2.26 -14.13
N LEU A 94 7.79 1.29 -14.20
CA LEU A 94 8.10 -0.11 -13.91
C LEU A 94 9.17 -0.66 -14.86
N GLU A 95 9.07 -0.36 -16.15
CA GLU A 95 10.07 -0.73 -17.15
C GLU A 95 11.43 -0.09 -16.84
N GLN A 96 11.46 1.21 -16.52
CA GLN A 96 12.69 1.93 -16.16
C GLN A 96 13.38 1.36 -14.92
N TRP A 97 12.61 0.90 -13.93
CA TRP A 97 13.14 0.27 -12.71
C TRP A 97 13.45 -1.22 -12.89
N GLY A 98 13.16 -1.79 -14.07
CA GLY A 98 13.38 -3.21 -14.34
C GLY A 98 12.41 -4.14 -13.60
N TYR A 99 11.24 -3.64 -13.20
CA TYR A 99 10.21 -4.45 -12.57
C TYR A 99 9.24 -5.01 -13.62
N PRO A 100 8.93 -6.32 -13.59
CA PRO A 100 7.93 -6.89 -14.48
C PRO A 100 6.56 -6.22 -14.30
N ALA A 101 5.98 -5.80 -15.41
CA ALA A 101 4.63 -5.25 -15.46
C ALA A 101 3.57 -6.29 -15.04
N GLU A 102 3.74 -7.53 -15.49
CA GLU A 102 2.88 -8.64 -15.11
C GLU A 102 3.01 -8.96 -13.60
N GLY A 103 1.86 -9.20 -12.96
CA GLY A 103 1.80 -9.46 -11.52
C GLY A 103 2.13 -8.24 -10.65
N THR A 104 2.13 -7.02 -11.21
CA THR A 104 2.40 -5.78 -10.47
C THR A 104 1.18 -4.88 -10.43
N ALA A 105 0.90 -4.31 -9.27
CA ALA A 105 -0.10 -3.27 -9.10
C ALA A 105 0.52 -1.99 -8.52
N GLY A 106 0.08 -0.82 -9.02
CA GLY A 106 0.73 0.47 -8.79
C GLY A 106 -0.23 1.55 -8.28
N LEU A 107 0.12 2.13 -7.13
CA LEU A 107 -0.55 3.28 -6.52
C LEU A 107 0.30 4.54 -6.66
N LEU A 108 -0.34 5.71 -6.65
CA LEU A 108 0.34 7.02 -6.62
C LEU A 108 0.06 7.73 -5.29
N THR A 109 1.05 8.48 -4.80
CA THR A 109 0.91 9.30 -3.60
C THR A 109 1.84 10.52 -3.64
N ALA A 110 1.41 11.61 -3.02
CA ALA A 110 2.25 12.79 -2.77
C ALA A 110 2.96 12.75 -1.39
N VAL A 111 2.88 11.62 -0.68
CA VAL A 111 3.55 11.41 0.61
C VAL A 111 4.96 10.87 0.36
N PRO A 112 6.04 11.50 0.86
CA PRO A 112 7.38 10.96 0.73
C PRO A 112 7.53 9.56 1.35
N MET A 113 8.17 8.63 0.62
CA MET A 113 8.26 7.20 0.99
C MET A 113 8.95 6.93 2.33
N ARG A 114 9.86 7.81 2.77
CA ARG A 114 10.49 7.73 4.10
C ARG A 114 9.49 7.75 5.27
N TYR A 115 8.28 8.27 5.04
CA TYR A 115 7.19 8.32 6.02
C TYR A 115 6.32 7.05 6.02
N ALA A 116 6.73 5.99 5.35
CA ALA A 116 6.06 4.70 5.46
C ALA A 116 6.07 4.20 6.90
N ALA A 117 4.89 3.88 7.41
CA ALA A 117 4.72 3.15 8.65
C ALA A 117 4.45 1.69 8.32
N VAL A 118 5.21 0.79 8.94
CA VAL A 118 5.06 -0.66 8.82
C VAL A 118 4.56 -1.21 10.15
N ALA A 119 3.53 -2.03 10.09
CA ALA A 119 3.06 -2.85 11.19
C ALA A 119 2.90 -4.30 10.74
N GLU A 120 3.29 -5.24 11.57
CA GLU A 120 3.16 -6.66 11.25
C GLU A 120 2.84 -7.49 12.50
N GLU A 121 2.01 -8.50 12.30
CA GLU A 121 1.52 -9.39 13.36
C GLU A 121 1.36 -10.82 12.84
N ARG A 122 1.61 -11.80 13.71
CA ARG A 122 1.53 -13.22 13.42
C ARG A 122 0.58 -13.88 14.42
N GLY A 123 -0.55 -14.36 13.92
CA GLY A 123 -1.47 -15.22 14.65
C GLY A 123 -1.04 -16.69 14.63
N GLU A 124 -1.95 -17.57 15.05
CA GLU A 124 -1.73 -19.02 15.03
C GLU A 124 -1.78 -19.56 13.59
N ASP A 125 -2.72 -19.08 12.79
CA ASP A 125 -2.99 -19.61 11.45
C ASP A 125 -2.50 -18.72 10.29
N PHE A 126 -2.19 -17.44 10.55
CA PHE A 126 -1.81 -16.48 9.50
C PHE A 126 -0.89 -15.37 10.02
N ALA A 127 -0.21 -14.66 9.12
CA ALA A 127 0.41 -13.36 9.40
C ALA A 127 -0.21 -12.25 8.56
N VAL A 128 -0.11 -11.03 9.08
CA VAL A 128 -0.51 -9.82 8.40
C VAL A 128 0.67 -8.86 8.41
N PHE A 129 0.99 -8.32 7.24
CA PHE A 129 1.91 -7.22 7.05
C PHE A 129 1.15 -6.04 6.48
N CYS A 130 1.31 -4.86 7.08
CA CYS A 130 0.70 -3.62 6.64
C CYS A 130 1.76 -2.54 6.51
N CYS A 131 1.82 -1.90 5.33
CA CYS A 131 2.59 -0.68 5.11
C CYS A 131 1.63 0.43 4.68
N ALA A 132 1.64 1.54 5.40
CA ALA A 132 0.80 2.69 5.12
C ALA A 132 1.62 3.97 4.91
N THR A 133 1.19 4.79 3.96
CA THR A 133 1.61 6.19 3.82
C THR A 133 0.38 7.06 3.94
N ALA A 134 0.44 8.14 4.73
CA ALA A 134 -0.72 8.98 4.99
C ALA A 134 -0.45 10.47 4.78
N GLY A 135 -1.24 11.09 3.92
CA GLY A 135 -1.32 12.53 3.73
C GLY A 135 -2.75 13.00 3.98
N ALA A 136 -2.94 13.83 5.02
CA ALA A 136 -4.25 14.32 5.46
C ALA A 136 -4.50 15.81 5.12
N SER A 137 -3.64 16.44 4.31
CA SER A 137 -3.77 17.85 3.91
C SER A 137 -5.00 18.14 3.05
N ASN A 138 -5.59 17.08 2.52
CA ASN A 138 -6.85 17.08 1.81
C ASN A 138 -7.71 15.96 2.41
N ALA A 139 -8.32 16.24 3.55
CA ALA A 139 -9.32 15.35 4.10
C ALA A 139 -10.63 15.52 3.33
N ALA A 140 -11.32 14.42 3.06
CA ALA A 140 -12.65 14.43 2.47
C ALA A 140 -13.46 13.30 3.08
N ARG A 141 -14.75 13.55 3.32
CA ARG A 141 -15.67 12.59 3.91
C ARG A 141 -16.74 12.17 2.90
N ALA A 142 -16.93 10.86 2.75
CA ALA A 142 -18.01 10.33 1.93
C ALA A 142 -19.37 10.82 2.46
N GLY A 143 -20.26 11.23 1.55
CA GLY A 143 -21.59 11.74 1.91
C GLY A 143 -21.65 13.24 2.28
N VAL A 144 -20.52 13.94 2.36
CA VAL A 144 -20.48 15.40 2.60
C VAL A 144 -20.29 16.15 1.27
N ARG A 145 -21.05 17.24 1.08
CA ARG A 145 -20.87 18.11 -0.09
C ARG A 145 -19.52 18.80 0.00
N ARG A 146 -18.73 18.70 -1.07
CA ARG A 146 -17.40 19.31 -1.18
C ARG A 146 -17.23 19.94 -2.55
N THR A 147 -16.55 21.09 -2.60
CA THR A 147 -16.05 21.67 -3.85
C THR A 147 -14.89 20.81 -4.35
N THR A 148 -15.10 20.07 -5.43
CA THR A 148 -14.13 19.06 -5.92
C THR A 148 -12.95 19.66 -6.69
N PHE A 149 -13.00 20.95 -7.08
CA PHE A 149 -12.03 21.53 -8.03
C PHE A 149 -11.63 23.01 -7.78
N PRO A 150 -10.93 23.39 -6.70
CA PRO A 150 -10.08 24.58 -6.73
C PRO A 150 -8.74 24.25 -7.39
N ALA A 151 -8.24 25.11 -8.28
CA ALA A 151 -6.96 24.93 -8.98
C ALA A 151 -5.70 24.86 -8.07
N SER A 152 -5.86 25.12 -6.77
CA SER A 152 -4.81 25.10 -5.74
C SER A 152 -4.77 23.79 -4.93
N TRP A 153 -5.48 22.75 -5.37
CA TRP A 153 -5.64 21.50 -4.63
C TRP A 153 -4.37 20.66 -4.60
N THR A 154 -3.82 20.43 -3.40
CA THR A 154 -2.69 19.49 -3.21
C THR A 154 -3.22 18.10 -2.87
N PRO A 155 -2.76 17.02 -3.55
CA PRO A 155 -3.15 15.65 -3.22
C PRO A 155 -2.86 15.29 -1.76
N GLY A 156 -3.83 14.69 -1.09
CA GLY A 156 -3.69 14.04 0.21
C GLY A 156 -4.23 12.63 0.07
N THR A 157 -3.33 11.64 0.05
CA THR A 157 -3.72 10.24 -0.10
C THR A 157 -3.26 9.43 1.09
N ILE A 158 -4.06 8.44 1.44
CA ILE A 158 -3.67 7.40 2.40
C ILE A 158 -3.75 6.08 1.67
N ASN A 159 -2.57 5.55 1.33
CA ASN A 159 -2.41 4.28 0.65
C ASN A 159 -1.98 3.24 1.67
N VAL A 160 -2.57 2.04 1.57
CA VAL A 160 -2.27 0.89 2.41
C VAL A 160 -1.89 -0.28 1.51
N LEU A 161 -0.70 -0.85 1.73
CA LEU A 161 -0.24 -2.10 1.17
C LEU A 161 -0.42 -3.16 2.26
N LEU A 162 -1.32 -4.11 2.04
CA LEU A 162 -1.66 -5.17 2.99
C LEU A 162 -1.29 -6.51 2.37
N ALA A 163 -0.52 -7.32 3.08
CA ALA A 163 -0.23 -8.68 2.68
C ALA A 163 -0.67 -9.62 3.80
N VAL A 164 -1.34 -10.72 3.43
CA VAL A 164 -1.81 -11.74 4.38
C VAL A 164 -1.26 -13.11 4.00
N ASP A 165 -0.44 -13.67 4.88
CA ASP A 165 0.10 -15.03 4.79
C ASP A 165 -0.95 -15.98 5.36
N GLY A 166 -1.96 -16.33 4.56
CA GLY A 166 -3.12 -17.12 4.95
C GLY A 166 -4.13 -17.28 3.81
N ARG A 167 -5.09 -18.20 3.97
CA ARG A 167 -6.03 -18.55 2.89
C ARG A 167 -7.33 -17.76 2.97
N LEU A 168 -7.48 -16.74 2.13
CA LEU A 168 -8.73 -15.97 2.06
C LEU A 168 -9.55 -16.41 0.84
N THR A 169 -10.84 -16.62 1.05
CA THR A 169 -11.79 -16.69 -0.07
C THR A 169 -11.93 -15.31 -0.71
N PRO A 170 -12.44 -15.20 -1.95
CA PRO A 170 -12.73 -13.90 -2.56
C PRO A 170 -13.59 -12.99 -1.67
N ALA A 171 -14.59 -13.54 -0.99
CA ALA A 171 -15.41 -12.79 -0.04
C ALA A 171 -14.61 -12.31 1.19
N ALA A 172 -13.70 -13.14 1.70
CA ALA A 172 -12.83 -12.76 2.81
C ALA A 172 -11.83 -11.66 2.40
N MET A 173 -11.32 -11.66 1.16
CA MET A 173 -10.48 -10.57 0.64
C MET A 173 -11.25 -9.24 0.59
N VAL A 174 -12.50 -9.27 0.14
CA VAL A 174 -13.37 -8.07 0.18
C VAL A 174 -13.58 -7.60 1.62
N ASN A 175 -13.85 -8.51 2.56
CA ASN A 175 -13.96 -8.17 3.98
C ASN A 175 -12.69 -7.53 4.53
N ALA A 176 -11.51 -8.05 4.19
CA ALA A 176 -10.24 -7.48 4.63
C ALA A 176 -10.03 -6.05 4.11
N VAL A 177 -10.42 -5.76 2.85
CA VAL A 177 -10.41 -4.38 2.31
C VAL A 177 -11.37 -3.47 3.06
N MET A 178 -12.57 -3.96 3.41
CA MET A 178 -13.53 -3.20 4.22
C MET A 178 -12.95 -2.90 5.61
N THR A 179 -12.41 -3.89 6.32
CA THR A 179 -11.77 -3.71 7.64
C THR A 179 -10.62 -2.70 7.57
N ALA A 180 -9.76 -2.79 6.55
CA ALA A 180 -8.68 -1.82 6.37
C ALA A 180 -9.20 -0.39 6.14
N THR A 181 -10.34 -0.25 5.44
CA THR A 181 -10.99 1.04 5.18
C THR A 181 -11.64 1.62 6.44
N GLU A 182 -12.30 0.77 7.25
CA GLU A 182 -12.87 1.14 8.54
C GLU A 182 -11.78 1.57 9.52
N ALA A 183 -10.69 0.81 9.62
CA ALA A 183 -9.54 1.14 10.47
C ALA A 183 -8.89 2.47 10.07
N LYS A 184 -8.70 2.71 8.75
CA LYS A 184 -8.22 3.99 8.24
C LYS A 184 -9.15 5.16 8.61
N THR A 185 -10.45 4.96 8.54
CA THR A 185 -11.44 5.99 8.87
C THR A 185 -11.48 6.25 10.37
N ALA A 186 -11.45 5.20 11.20
CA ALA A 186 -11.36 5.31 12.65
C ALA A 186 -10.11 6.08 13.09
N ALA A 187 -8.95 5.74 12.52
CA ALA A 187 -7.70 6.46 12.81
C ALA A 187 -7.79 7.96 12.48
N LEU A 188 -8.44 8.33 11.37
CA LEU A 188 -8.68 9.75 11.05
C LEU A 188 -9.59 10.43 12.07
N GLY A 189 -10.65 9.73 12.51
CA GLY A 189 -11.55 10.21 13.55
C GLY A 189 -10.86 10.41 14.89
N ASP A 190 -10.08 9.42 15.34
CA ASP A 190 -9.32 9.45 16.59
C ASP A 190 -8.29 10.59 16.61
N LEU A 191 -7.69 10.88 15.46
CA LEU A 191 -6.75 11.99 15.28
C LEU A 191 -7.44 13.35 15.08
N GLY A 192 -8.78 13.39 15.06
CA GLY A 192 -9.55 14.63 14.86
C GLY A 192 -9.35 15.27 13.49
N VAL A 193 -9.02 14.48 12.46
CA VAL A 193 -8.90 14.99 11.08
C VAL A 193 -10.28 15.36 10.55
N GLN A 194 -10.43 16.61 10.10
CA GLN A 194 -11.68 17.18 9.60
C GLN A 194 -11.60 17.49 8.11
N ASP A 195 -12.73 17.33 7.39
CA ASP A 195 -12.91 17.52 5.95
C ASP A 195 -13.15 18.97 5.50
#